data_AF-A0A0L6WZQ8-F1
#
_entry.id   AF-A0A0L6WZQ8-F1
#
_cell.length_a   1.000
_cell.length_b   1.000
_cell.length_c   1.000
_cell.angle_alpha   90.00
_cell.angle_beta   90.00
_cell.angle_gamma   90.00
#
_symmetry.space_group_name_H-M   'P 1'
#
loop_
_entity.id
_entity.type
_entity.pdbx_description
1 polymer ?
#
loop_
_entity_poly.entity_id
_entity_poly.type
_entity_poly.pdbx_seq_one_letter_code
_entity_poly.pdbx_strand_id
1 'polypeptide(L)' 'MFLSGLIVVTRNRYLAWGSIVFAVSALINSHPRRAKEAGFQGWSTVFLCLSALFASYFPLFVITNPVTKK' A
#
# COMPACT_ATOMS: atom_id res chain seq x y z
N MET A 1 -3.97 -7.70 -0.53
CA MET A 1 -3.35 -7.95 0.80
C MET A 1 -1.86 -8.30 0.72
N PHE A 2 -1.43 -9.27 -0.10
CA PHE A 2 -0.01 -9.67 -0.23
C PHE A 2 0.96 -8.52 -0.55
N LEU A 3 0.67 -7.72 -1.58
CA LEU A 3 1.51 -6.58 -1.98
C LEU A 3 1.73 -5.56 -0.86
N SER A 4 0.72 -5.34 -0.03
CA SER A 4 0.82 -4.40 1.09
C SER A 4 1.75 -4.90 2.20
N GLY A 5 1.78 -6.21 2.46
CA GLY A 5 2.74 -6.81 3.39
C GLY A 5 4.16 -6.72 2.86
N LEU A 6 4.36 -6.95 1.56
CA LEU A 6 5.64 -6.77 0.89
C LEU A 6 6.20 -5.35 1.01
N ILE A 7 5.35 -4.31 0.97
CA ILE A 7 5.78 -2.92 1.15
C ILE A 7 6.28 -2.65 2.56
N VAL A 8 5.61 -3.22 3.58
CA VAL A 8 6.03 -3.05 4.97
C VAL A 8 7.39 -3.71 5.23
N VAL A 9 7.65 -4.87 4.61
CA VAL A 9 8.93 -5.59 4.75
C VAL A 9 10.04 -4.93 3.94
N THR A 10 9.77 -4.56 2.70
CA THR A 10 10.79 -3.99 1.79
C THR A 10 11.04 -2.50 2.01
N ARG A 11 10.08 -1.79 2.63
CA ARG A 11 10.08 -0.32 2.78
C ARG A 11 10.39 0.44 1.48
N ASN A 12 10.11 -0.18 0.33
CA ASN A 12 10.44 0.36 -0.98
C ASN A 12 9.29 1.25 -1.50
N ARG A 13 9.54 2.56 -1.53
CA ARG A 13 8.58 3.59 -1.97
C ARG A 13 8.07 3.39 -3.39
N TYR A 14 8.89 2.87 -4.30
CA TYR A 14 8.49 2.72 -5.71
C TYR A 14 7.49 1.57 -5.89
N LEU A 15 7.58 0.55 -5.04
CA LEU A 15 6.62 -0.56 -5.01
C LEU A 15 5.28 -0.14 -4.39
N ALA A 16 5.31 0.81 -3.44
CA ALA A 16 4.10 1.32 -2.80
C ALA A 16 3.14 1.97 -3.82
N TRP A 17 3.65 2.85 -4.69
CA TRP A 17 2.85 3.47 -5.74
C TRP A 17 2.26 2.47 -6.73
N GLY A 18 3.06 1.50 -7.19
CA GLY A 18 2.58 0.43 -8.07
C GLY A 18 1.47 -0.41 -7.44
N SER A 19 1.57 -0.69 -6.14
CA SER A 19 0.55 -1.45 -5.42
C SER A 19 -0.79 -0.72 -5.26
N ILE A 20 -0.78 0.61 -5.14
CA ILE A 20 -2.00 1.42 -5.04
C ILE A 20 -2.72 1.41 -6.38
N VAL A 21 -1.99 1.69 -7.47
CA VAL A 21 -2.56 1.65 -8.83
C VAL A 21 -3.15 0.27 -9.09
N PHE A 22 -2.43 -0.80 -8.76
CA PHE A 22 -2.93 -2.16 -8.90
C PHE A 22 -4.17 -2.44 -8.04
N ALA A 23 -4.19 -2.00 -6.78
CA ALA A 23 -5.33 -2.18 -5.88
C ALA A 23 -6.57 -1.40 -6.37
N VAL A 24 -6.39 -0.19 -6.90
CA VAL A 24 -7.47 0.62 -7.49
C VAL A 24 -7.96 -0.01 -8.80
N SER A 25 -7.07 -0.47 -9.67
CA SER A 25 -7.45 -1.21 -10.87
C SER A 25 -8.20 -2.49 -10.53
N ALA A 26 -7.80 -3.21 -9.48
CA ALA A 26 -8.52 -4.39 -8.99
C ALA A 26 -9.90 -4.04 -8.42
N LEU A 27 -10.04 -2.90 -7.74
CA LEU A 27 -11.32 -2.40 -7.26
C LEU A 27 -12.27 -2.06 -8.42
N ILE A 28 -11.78 -1.34 -9.44
CA ILE A 28 -12.58 -0.95 -10.61
C ILE A 28 -13.00 -2.16 -11.44
N ASN A 29 -12.08 -3.13 -11.62
CA ASN A 29 -12.38 -4.37 -12.36
C ASN A 29 -13.16 -5.39 -11.52
N SER A 30 -13.52 -5.09 -10.27
CA SER A 30 -14.33 -5.98 -9.46
C SER A 30 -15.80 -5.93 -9.92
N HIS A 31 -16.21 -6.92 -10.70
CA HIS A 31 -17.58 -6.98 -11.19
C HIS A 31 -18.60 -7.16 -10.04
N PRO A 32 -19.76 -6.46 -10.10
CA PRO A 32 -20.76 -6.43 -9.03
C PRO A 32 -21.43 -7.78 -8.73
N ARG A 33 -21.24 -8.82 -9.56
CA ARG A 33 -21.73 -10.18 -9.29
C ARG A 33 -21.07 -10.87 -8.08
N ARG A 34 -19.94 -10.35 -7.58
CA ARG A 34 -19.27 -10.83 -6.34
C ARG A 34 -19.49 -9.91 -5.13
N ALA A 35 -20.29 -8.86 -5.28
CA ALA A 35 -20.42 -7.78 -4.29
C ALA A 35 -21.25 -8.15 -3.05
N LYS A 36 -22.01 -9.25 -3.05
CA LYS A 36 -22.80 -9.66 -1.88
C LYS A 36 -21.94 -10.03 -0.65
N GLU A 37 -20.66 -10.36 -0.85
CA GLU A 37 -19.70 -10.57 0.26
C GLU A 37 -18.41 -9.74 0.10
N ALA A 38 -18.01 -9.38 -1.13
CA ALA A 38 -16.72 -8.75 -1.38
C ALA A 38 -16.70 -7.22 -1.33
N GLY A 39 -17.85 -6.56 -1.18
CA GLY A 39 -17.97 -5.09 -1.24
C GLY A 39 -17.08 -4.37 -0.23
N PHE A 40 -17.08 -4.80 1.04
CA PHE A 40 -16.23 -4.23 2.08
C PHE A 40 -14.74 -4.60 1.91
N GLN A 41 -14.47 -5.78 1.34
CA GLN A 41 -13.11 -6.35 1.24
C GLN A 41 -12.26 -5.70 0.15
N GLY A 42 -12.89 -5.23 -0.94
CA GLY A 42 -12.22 -4.46 -1.99
C GLY A 42 -11.70 -3.11 -1.49
N TRP A 43 -12.59 -2.33 -0.85
CA TRP A 43 -12.23 -1.03 -0.27
C TRP A 43 -11.22 -1.17 0.87
N SER A 44 -11.37 -2.18 1.73
CA SER A 44 -10.39 -2.49 2.78
C SER A 44 -8.97 -2.69 2.23
N THR A 45 -8.84 -3.36 1.08
CA THR A 45 -7.53 -3.57 0.44
C THR A 45 -6.91 -2.25 -0.06
N VAL A 46 -7.71 -1.32 -0.58
CA VAL A 46 -7.24 0.00 -1.00
C VAL A 46 -6.80 0.84 0.19
N PHE A 47 -7.58 0.88 1.26
CA PHE A 47 -7.21 1.56 2.51
C PHE A 47 -5.93 0.98 3.12
N LEU A 48 -5.74 -0.33 3.05
CA LEU A 48 -4.53 -0.99 3.58
C LEU A 48 -3.28 -0.60 2.75
N CYS A 49 -3.39 -0.55 1.41
CA CYS A 49 -2.31 -0.07 0.55
C CYS A 49 -1.99 1.42 0.80
N LEU A 50 -3.00 2.26 1.05
CA LEU A 50 -2.80 3.67 1.43
C LEU A 50 -2.06 3.80 2.76
N SER A 51 -2.46 3.03 3.77
CA SER A 51 -1.79 2.98 5.07
C SER A 51 -0.35 2.48 4.94
N ALA A 52 -0.09 1.49 4.07
CA ALA A 52 1.26 1.01 3.81
C ALA A 52 2.13 2.05 3.09
N LEU A 53 1.56 2.87 2.21
CA LEU A 53 2.27 4.01 1.61
C LEU A 53 2.63 5.03 2.70
N PHE A 54 1.69 5.42 3.55
CA PHE A 54 1.98 6.29 4.71
C PHE A 54 3.09 5.72 5.61
N ALA A 55 3.02 4.43 5.95
CA ALA A 55 4.03 3.76 6.74
C ALA A 55 5.41 3.71 6.03
N SER A 56 5.44 3.63 4.70
CA SER A 56 6.68 3.70 3.91
C SER A 56 7.32 5.10 3.91
N TYR A 57 6.53 6.17 4.06
CA TYR A 57 7.04 7.54 4.18
C TYR A 57 7.39 7.91 5.61
N PHE A 58 6.82 7.24 6.62
CA PHE A 58 7.10 7.44 8.03
C PHE A 58 8.61 7.46 8.40
N PRO A 59 9.47 6.52 7.93
CA PRO A 59 10.90 6.55 8.26
C PRO A 59 11.65 7.76 7.70
N LEU A 60 11.15 8.46 6.67
CA LEU A 60 11.78 9.71 6.20
C LEU A 60 11.66 10.86 7.21
N PHE A 61 10.62 10.84 8.04
CA PHE A 61 10.38 11.86 9.07
C PHE A 61 11.01 11.49 10.42
N VAL A 62 11.15 10.19 10.72
CA VAL A 62 11.72 9.71 11.98
C VAL A 62 13.24 9.52 11.90
N ILE A 63 13.76 9.14 10.73
CA ILE A 63 15.19 8.90 10.52
C ILE A 63 15.77 10.07 9.73
N THR A 64 15.96 11.20 10.41
CA THR A 64 16.86 12.26 9.96
C THR A 64 18.29 11.87 10.37
N ASN A 65 18.84 10.77 9.84
CA ASN A 65 20.27 10.52 10.01
C ASN A 65 21.00 11.28 8.90
N PRO A 66 21.63 12.45 9.17
CA PRO A 66 22.64 12.95 8.26
C PRO A 66 23.74 11.88 8.20
N VAL A 67 24.00 11.36 7.00
CA VAL A 67 25.20 10.55 6.75
C VAL A 67 26.38 11.50 6.91
N THR A 68 26.86 11.63 8.14
CA THR A 68 28.13 12.26 8.45
C THR A 68 28.87 11.32 9.37
N LYS A 69 29.51 10.30 8.78
CA LYS A 69 30.68 9.69 9.38
C LYS A 69 31.80 9.73 8.35
N LYS A 70 32.75 10.65 8.65
CA LYS A 70 34.11 10.67 8.12
C LYS A 70 34.83 9.37 8.45
#